data_AF-A0A976KL70-F1
#
_entry.id   AF-A0A976KL70-F1
#
_cell.length_a   1.000
_cell.length_b   1.000
_cell.length_c   1.000
_cell.angle_alpha   90.00
_cell.angle_beta   90.00
_cell.angle_gamma   90.00
#
_symmetry.space_group_name_H-M   'P 1'
#
loop_
_entity.id
_entity.type
_entity.pdbx_description
1 polymer ?
#
loop_
_entity_poly.entity_id
_entity_poly.type
_entity_poly.pdbx_seq_one_letter_code
_entity_poly.pdbx_strand_id
1 'polypeptide(L)'
;MASRGKQDSIAKMSLFSQITTLFSGRSRYEEIKLHEPYLLGNTRVRISAQDLPVHIRLAKVKLEFRICEEALLDASSGCDEKAYILMEENADLTTIQGFQRLCKKGNRLILGKYDAEQTAMFNYPQTMDLRRLSITHDGDALIFNSLVSDAEIHLTSLSHQRKMEEMVERRRNQLKIIRGLYGGSIEPLAPAEALSTLQAVNEILETDAYRPVDGRGKPGGIVELPGKLIPIIIGDLHAQVDNLLTLLSHNGFMESLEQGKAALIILGDAVHSEMDGQLEEMDSSLLMTDLILRLKLRFPQQVFYIRGNHDSFSSDIFKAGVAQSLMWERAVNERGGEDYLKEMNRFYDLLPYLVISSDFIA
;
A
#
# COMPACT_ATOMS: atom_id res chain seq x y z
N MET A 1 58.29 -19.56 -31.84
CA MET A 1 57.70 -20.78 -31.23
C MET A 1 56.98 -20.38 -29.96
N ALA A 2 55.65 -20.31 -29.98
CA ALA A 2 54.73 -20.56 -28.86
C ALA A 2 53.31 -20.13 -29.30
N SER A 3 52.54 -21.12 -29.74
CA SER A 3 51.09 -21.05 -29.96
C SER A 3 50.43 -22.06 -29.02
N ARG A 4 49.13 -21.85 -28.74
CA ARG A 4 48.19 -22.68 -27.94
C ARG A 4 48.15 -22.28 -26.46
N GLY A 5 47.01 -22.08 -25.83
CA GLY A 5 45.61 -22.29 -26.24
C GLY A 5 44.79 -22.33 -24.96
N LYS A 6 43.78 -21.47 -24.83
CA LYS A 6 42.77 -21.49 -23.78
C LYS A 6 41.83 -22.68 -24.01
N GLN A 7 41.79 -23.59 -23.05
CA GLN A 7 40.82 -24.67 -22.78
C GLN A 7 41.14 -25.10 -21.34
N ASP A 8 40.26 -25.41 -20.40
CA ASP A 8 38.81 -25.51 -20.29
C ASP A 8 38.56 -25.52 -18.77
N SER A 9 37.58 -24.75 -18.27
CA SER A 9 37.01 -25.04 -16.95
C SER A 9 35.51 -24.74 -16.97
N ILE A 10 34.80 -25.45 -17.84
CA ILE A 10 33.36 -25.67 -17.68
C ILE A 10 33.21 -26.68 -16.53
N ALA A 11 32.98 -26.18 -15.32
CA ALA A 11 32.58 -27.01 -14.20
C ALA A 11 31.22 -27.67 -14.54
N LYS A 12 31.22 -28.99 -14.59
CA LYS A 12 30.03 -29.83 -14.85
C LYS A 12 28.97 -29.57 -13.78
N MET A 13 27.87 -28.94 -14.17
CA MET A 13 26.63 -28.94 -13.39
C MET A 13 26.15 -30.39 -13.19
N SER A 14 25.80 -30.73 -11.95
CA SER A 14 25.21 -32.02 -11.58
C SER A 14 23.92 -32.26 -12.36
N LEU A 15 23.69 -33.49 -12.82
CA LEU A 15 22.48 -33.93 -13.54
C LEU A 15 21.19 -33.54 -12.78
N PHE A 16 21.25 -33.52 -11.44
CA PHE A 16 20.16 -33.09 -10.59
C PHE A 16 19.84 -31.59 -10.74
N SER A 17 20.86 -30.73 -10.88
CA SER A 17 20.66 -29.29 -11.13
C SER A 17 20.11 -29.01 -12.53
N GLN A 18 20.48 -29.81 -13.53
CA GLN A 18 19.91 -29.70 -14.88
C GLN A 18 18.43 -30.13 -14.88
N ILE A 19 18.08 -31.16 -14.10
CA ILE A 19 16.70 -31.64 -13.94
C ILE A 19 15.86 -30.63 -13.14
N THR A 20 16.35 -30.03 -12.05
CA THR A 20 15.60 -28.95 -11.36
C THR A 20 15.43 -27.72 -12.25
N THR A 21 16.37 -27.40 -13.14
CA THR A 21 16.21 -26.31 -14.12
C THR A 21 15.19 -26.65 -15.22
N LEU A 22 15.02 -27.93 -15.57
CA LEU A 22 14.03 -28.41 -16.54
C LEU A 22 12.62 -28.54 -15.98
N PHE A 23 12.47 -28.78 -14.66
CA PHE A 23 11.17 -28.99 -14.00
C PHE A 23 10.69 -27.80 -13.15
N SER A 24 11.52 -26.79 -12.90
CA SER A 24 11.11 -25.53 -12.25
C SER A 24 10.50 -24.53 -13.25
N GLY A 25 9.46 -24.94 -13.98
CA GLY A 25 8.49 -24.03 -14.62
C GLY A 25 9.00 -22.67 -15.13
N ARG A 26 10.18 -22.60 -15.79
CA ARG A 26 10.57 -21.41 -16.56
C ARG A 26 9.66 -21.38 -17.77
N SER A 27 8.48 -20.83 -17.57
CA SER A 27 7.65 -20.34 -18.65
C SER A 27 8.55 -19.51 -19.56
N ARG A 28 8.78 -20.00 -20.79
CA ARG A 28 9.58 -19.29 -21.79
C ARG A 28 8.99 -17.88 -21.94
N TYR A 29 9.77 -16.88 -21.58
CA TYR A 29 9.49 -15.50 -21.90
C TYR A 29 10.56 -15.00 -22.87
N GLU A 30 10.18 -14.03 -23.69
CA GLU A 30 11.10 -13.25 -24.49
C GLU A 30 11.51 -12.01 -23.70
N GLU A 31 12.80 -11.76 -23.56
CA GLU A 31 13.29 -10.52 -22.98
C GLU A 31 13.38 -9.47 -24.07
N ILE A 32 12.73 -8.33 -23.86
CA ILE A 32 12.73 -7.22 -24.82
C ILE A 32 13.25 -5.95 -24.17
N LYS A 33 13.87 -5.11 -24.99
CA LYS A 33 14.16 -3.71 -24.65
C LYS A 33 13.13 -2.82 -25.33
N LEU A 34 12.39 -2.04 -24.56
CA LEU A 34 11.33 -1.17 -25.08
C LEU A 34 11.92 0.15 -25.62
N HIS A 35 12.52 0.10 -26.81
CA HIS A 35 12.93 1.31 -27.54
C HIS A 35 11.82 1.85 -28.45
N GLU A 36 10.95 0.97 -28.93
CA GLU A 36 9.80 1.28 -29.78
C GLU A 36 8.53 0.65 -29.19
N PRO A 37 7.33 1.12 -29.57
CA PRO A 37 6.08 0.50 -29.16
C PRO A 37 6.06 -0.99 -29.52
N TYR A 38 5.81 -1.85 -28.54
CA TYR A 38 5.74 -3.29 -28.69
C TYR A 38 4.30 -3.78 -28.61
N LEU A 39 3.85 -4.52 -29.62
CA LEU A 39 2.54 -5.18 -29.62
C LEU A 39 2.65 -6.54 -28.93
N LEU A 40 2.03 -6.68 -27.75
CA LEU A 40 2.04 -7.92 -26.98
C LEU A 40 1.16 -8.98 -27.64
N GLY A 41 1.80 -10.04 -28.13
CA GLY A 41 1.14 -11.22 -28.69
C GLY A 41 0.88 -12.31 -27.63
N ASN A 42 0.96 -13.58 -28.05
CA ASN A 42 0.72 -14.74 -27.19
C ASN A 42 1.96 -15.17 -26.39
N THR A 43 3.12 -14.60 -26.68
CA THR A 43 4.37 -14.89 -25.97
C THR A 43 4.47 -14.00 -24.73
N ARG A 44 4.92 -14.58 -23.61
CA ARG A 44 5.24 -13.83 -22.40
C ARG A 44 6.45 -12.95 -22.65
N VAL A 45 6.42 -11.72 -22.17
CA VAL A 45 7.47 -10.75 -22.40
C VAL A 45 8.01 -10.25 -21.08
N ARG A 46 9.32 -10.27 -20.90
CA ARG A 46 10.01 -9.72 -19.73
C ARG A 46 10.61 -8.36 -20.10
N ILE A 47 10.30 -7.35 -19.30
CA ILE A 47 10.80 -5.99 -19.44
C ILE A 47 11.59 -5.64 -18.17
N SER A 48 12.84 -5.23 -18.35
CA SER A 48 13.72 -4.86 -17.25
C SER A 48 13.27 -3.55 -16.59
N ALA A 49 13.58 -3.37 -15.30
CA ALA A 49 13.34 -2.12 -14.60
C ALA A 49 14.00 -0.89 -15.27
N GLN A 50 15.06 -1.06 -16.07
CA GLN A 50 15.70 0.04 -16.80
C GLN A 50 14.82 0.64 -17.89
N ASP A 51 13.86 -0.13 -18.40
CA ASP A 51 12.93 0.27 -19.45
C ASP A 51 11.60 0.80 -18.88
N LEU A 52 11.47 0.83 -17.54
CA LEU A 52 10.36 1.46 -16.84
C LEU A 52 10.52 2.98 -16.81
N PRO A 53 9.42 3.74 -16.75
CA PRO A 53 8.03 3.27 -16.70
C PRO A 53 7.49 2.79 -18.05
N VAL A 54 6.47 1.93 -18.00
CA VAL A 54 5.80 1.39 -19.20
C VAL A 54 4.38 1.92 -19.27
N HIS A 55 4.04 2.53 -20.41
CA HIS A 55 2.67 2.79 -20.84
C HIS A 55 2.07 1.52 -21.42
N ILE A 56 0.89 1.19 -20.94
CA ILE A 56 0.13 0.01 -21.34
C ILE A 56 -1.18 0.52 -21.95
N ARG A 57 -1.29 0.44 -23.27
CA ARG A 57 -2.52 0.78 -23.97
C ARG A 57 -3.29 -0.47 -24.34
N LEU A 58 -4.51 -0.59 -23.80
CA LEU A 58 -5.47 -1.63 -24.13
C LEU A 58 -6.42 -1.10 -25.23
N ALA A 59 -5.99 -1.16 -26.50
CA ALA A 59 -6.62 -0.39 -27.58
C ALA A 59 -8.11 -0.69 -27.78
N LYS A 60 -8.50 -1.98 -27.76
CA LYS A 60 -9.89 -2.45 -27.94
C LYS A 60 -10.87 -1.83 -26.94
N VAL A 61 -10.42 -1.57 -25.71
CA VAL A 61 -11.27 -1.05 -24.61
C VAL A 61 -10.99 0.41 -24.30
N LYS A 62 -10.06 1.05 -25.03
CA LYS A 62 -9.66 2.46 -24.88
C LYS A 62 -9.24 2.82 -23.46
N LEU A 63 -8.56 1.89 -22.78
CA LEU A 63 -7.96 2.13 -21.47
C LEU A 63 -6.44 2.22 -21.60
N GLU A 64 -5.86 3.10 -20.81
CA GLU A 64 -4.43 3.36 -20.79
C GLU A 64 -3.93 3.39 -19.35
N PHE A 65 -2.94 2.57 -19.07
CA PHE A 65 -2.30 2.48 -17.76
C PHE A 65 -0.84 2.84 -17.86
N ARG A 66 -0.28 3.16 -16.72
CA ARG A 66 1.15 3.27 -16.50
C ARG A 66 1.54 2.35 -15.37
N ILE A 67 2.66 1.64 -15.55
CA ILE A 67 3.35 0.98 -14.46
C ILE A 67 4.76 1.58 -14.30
N CYS A 68 5.10 1.94 -13.07
CA CYS A 68 6.40 2.52 -12.73
C CYS A 68 7.02 1.80 -11.53
N GLU A 69 8.35 1.81 -11.44
CA GLU A 69 9.05 1.43 -10.22
C GLU A 69 8.68 2.42 -9.11
N GLU A 70 8.42 1.86 -7.94
CA GLU A 70 8.12 2.62 -6.75
C GLU A 70 9.42 3.20 -6.16
N ALA A 71 9.44 4.50 -5.91
CA ALA A 71 10.53 5.12 -5.16
C ALA A 71 10.41 4.72 -3.67
N LEU A 72 11.04 3.60 -3.30
CA LEU A 72 11.07 3.10 -1.93
C LEU A 72 11.77 4.11 -0.99
N LEU A 73 11.24 4.22 0.22
CA LEU A 73 11.65 5.18 1.23
C LEU A 73 12.99 4.85 1.90
N ASP A 74 13.38 3.57 1.91
CA ASP A 74 14.50 3.11 2.70
C ASP A 74 15.32 2.03 1.97
N ALA A 75 16.37 2.47 1.26
CA ALA A 75 17.38 1.56 0.70
C ALA A 75 18.25 0.89 1.79
N SER A 76 18.13 1.32 3.06
CA SER A 76 18.86 0.78 4.21
C SER A 76 18.08 -0.27 5.01
N SER A 77 16.78 -0.44 4.77
CA SER A 77 15.91 -1.40 5.47
C SER A 77 16.15 -2.87 5.09
N GLY A 78 17.06 -3.15 4.13
CA GLY A 78 17.30 -4.51 3.63
C GLY A 78 16.14 -5.09 2.82
N CYS A 79 15.13 -4.28 2.46
CA CYS A 79 14.11 -4.66 1.50
C CYS A 79 14.69 -4.55 0.08
N ASP A 80 15.39 -5.59 -0.35
CA ASP A 80 16.02 -5.67 -1.69
C ASP A 80 14.99 -5.82 -2.83
N GLU A 81 13.72 -6.04 -2.51
CA GLU A 81 12.66 -6.24 -3.50
C GLU A 81 12.04 -4.91 -3.92
N LYS A 82 12.26 -4.53 -5.18
CA LYS A 82 11.59 -3.41 -5.84
C LYS A 82 10.07 -3.57 -5.71
N ALA A 83 9.33 -2.47 -5.66
CA ALA A 83 7.88 -2.49 -5.82
C ALA A 83 7.48 -1.71 -7.07
N TYR A 84 6.28 -2.00 -7.60
CA TYR A 84 5.77 -1.34 -8.80
C TYR A 84 4.35 -0.83 -8.57
N ILE A 85 4.04 0.36 -9.09
CA ILE A 85 2.72 0.97 -8.99
C ILE A 85 2.10 1.04 -10.38
N LEU A 86 0.90 0.48 -10.51
CA LEU A 86 0.04 0.61 -11.68
C LEU A 86 -1.07 1.64 -11.43
N MET A 87 -1.24 2.58 -12.34
CA MET A 87 -2.26 3.63 -12.30
C MET A 87 -2.77 3.96 -13.71
N GLU A 88 -3.90 4.66 -13.83
CA GLU A 88 -4.38 5.16 -15.12
C GLU A 88 -3.48 6.30 -15.66
N GLU A 89 -3.21 6.31 -16.97
CA GLU A 89 -2.26 7.26 -17.60
C GLU A 89 -2.74 8.72 -17.58
N ASN A 90 -4.06 8.92 -17.74
CA ASN A 90 -4.70 10.22 -17.85
C ASN A 90 -5.07 10.84 -16.48
N ALA A 91 -4.58 10.23 -15.39
CA ALA A 91 -4.78 10.71 -14.04
C ALA A 91 -4.19 12.11 -13.83
N ASP A 92 -5.00 13.06 -13.36
CA ASP A 92 -4.48 14.26 -12.74
C ASP A 92 -3.90 13.87 -11.37
N LEU A 93 -2.59 14.11 -11.20
CA LEU A 93 -1.87 13.78 -9.97
C LEU A 93 -2.43 14.50 -8.73
N THR A 94 -3.24 15.56 -8.91
CA THR A 94 -3.94 16.29 -7.84
C THR A 94 -5.28 15.70 -7.44
N THR A 95 -5.78 14.71 -8.17
CA THR A 95 -7.04 14.04 -7.87
C THR A 95 -6.82 12.77 -7.08
N ILE A 96 -7.78 12.42 -6.21
CA ILE A 96 -7.80 11.13 -5.53
C ILE A 96 -8.16 10.07 -6.56
N GLN A 97 -7.28 9.10 -6.74
CA GLN A 97 -7.47 8.00 -7.68
C GLN A 97 -6.94 6.70 -7.11
N GLY A 98 -7.49 5.60 -7.59
CA GLY A 98 -7.02 4.27 -7.25
C GLY A 98 -5.73 3.89 -7.99
N PHE A 99 -4.94 3.04 -7.36
CA PHE A 99 -3.76 2.43 -7.95
C PHE A 99 -3.58 1.03 -7.40
N GLN A 100 -2.85 0.19 -8.13
CA GLN A 100 -2.47 -1.15 -7.64
C GLN A 100 -0.97 -1.21 -7.43
N ARG A 101 -0.59 -1.76 -6.28
CA ARG A 101 0.81 -1.95 -5.90
C ARG A 101 1.19 -3.41 -6.04
N LEU A 102 2.37 -3.65 -6.60
CA LEU A 102 2.96 -4.97 -6.80
C LEU A 102 4.28 -5.03 -6.03
N CYS A 103 4.24 -5.57 -4.82
CA CYS A 103 5.35 -5.42 -3.86
C CYS A 103 6.41 -6.52 -3.94
N LYS A 104 6.01 -7.80 -4.02
CA LYS A 104 6.97 -8.91 -3.87
C LYS A 104 7.14 -9.71 -5.15
N LYS A 105 8.31 -10.31 -5.29
CA LYS A 105 8.59 -11.25 -6.36
C LYS A 105 7.57 -12.40 -6.36
N GLY A 106 7.08 -12.74 -7.55
CA GLY A 106 6.07 -13.76 -7.75
C GLY A 106 4.63 -13.26 -7.57
N ASN A 107 4.40 -12.08 -6.97
CA ASN A 107 3.08 -11.46 -7.03
C ASN A 107 2.69 -11.19 -8.48
N ARG A 108 1.39 -11.28 -8.74
CA ARG A 108 0.82 -11.12 -10.06
C ARG A 108 -0.44 -10.28 -9.98
N LEU A 109 -0.49 -9.30 -10.85
CA LEU A 109 -1.65 -8.46 -11.11
C LEU A 109 -2.32 -8.95 -12.39
N ILE A 110 -3.65 -9.06 -12.38
CA ILE A 110 -4.43 -9.40 -13.57
C ILE A 110 -5.38 -8.23 -13.83
N LEU A 111 -5.29 -7.60 -15.00
CA LEU A 111 -6.25 -6.59 -15.45
C LEU A 111 -7.44 -7.28 -16.09
N GLY A 112 -8.63 -7.03 -15.55
CA GLY A 112 -9.89 -7.48 -16.12
C GLY A 112 -11.03 -7.46 -15.11
N LYS A 113 -12.26 -7.64 -15.61
CA LYS A 113 -13.48 -7.55 -14.80
C LYS A 113 -13.71 -8.71 -13.82
N TYR A 114 -12.76 -9.64 -13.68
CA TYR A 114 -12.88 -10.74 -12.75
C TYR A 114 -12.88 -10.27 -11.29
N ASP A 115 -12.12 -9.21 -10.99
CA ASP A 115 -12.04 -8.60 -9.67
C ASP A 115 -12.98 -7.38 -9.60
N ALA A 116 -13.98 -7.43 -8.71
CA ALA A 116 -14.99 -6.39 -8.59
C ALA A 116 -14.42 -5.07 -8.03
N GLU A 117 -13.46 -5.15 -7.12
CA GLU A 117 -12.81 -3.97 -6.53
C GLU A 117 -11.92 -3.28 -7.56
N GLN A 118 -11.11 -4.05 -8.30
CA GLN A 118 -10.33 -3.52 -9.42
C GLN A 118 -11.25 -2.89 -10.49
N THR A 119 -12.39 -3.53 -10.78
CA THR A 119 -13.37 -3.02 -11.74
C THR A 119 -13.94 -1.67 -11.33
N ALA A 120 -14.30 -1.53 -10.05
CA ALA A 120 -14.80 -0.28 -9.50
C ALA A 120 -13.71 0.79 -9.48
N MET A 121 -12.49 0.42 -9.08
CA MET A 121 -11.35 1.32 -8.94
C MET A 121 -10.90 1.97 -10.26
N PHE A 122 -10.85 1.18 -11.35
CA PHE A 122 -10.43 1.65 -12.68
C PHE A 122 -11.60 1.85 -13.64
N ASN A 123 -12.83 1.81 -13.13
CA ASN A 123 -14.08 2.01 -13.88
C ASN A 123 -14.12 1.28 -15.23
N TYR A 124 -13.87 -0.03 -15.22
CA TYR A 124 -13.74 -0.80 -16.47
C TYR A 124 -15.04 -0.79 -17.29
N PRO A 125 -14.96 -0.58 -18.63
CA PRO A 125 -16.13 -0.63 -19.48
C PRO A 125 -16.65 -2.06 -19.60
N GLN A 126 -17.93 -2.20 -19.97
CA GLN A 126 -18.55 -3.52 -20.16
C GLN A 126 -17.87 -4.37 -21.25
N THR A 127 -17.11 -3.75 -22.14
CA THR A 127 -16.33 -4.42 -23.19
C THR A 127 -15.01 -5.03 -22.70
N MET A 128 -14.59 -4.77 -21.46
CA MET A 128 -13.38 -5.36 -20.87
C MET A 128 -13.55 -6.87 -20.66
N ASP A 129 -12.50 -7.66 -20.88
CA ASP A 129 -12.55 -9.10 -20.60
C ASP A 129 -12.51 -9.36 -19.09
N LEU A 130 -12.91 -10.57 -18.68
CA LEU A 130 -12.73 -11.00 -17.29
C LEU A 130 -11.25 -10.99 -16.90
N ARG A 131 -10.37 -11.41 -17.81
CA ARG A 131 -8.92 -11.42 -17.62
C ARG A 131 -8.24 -11.11 -18.95
N ARG A 132 -7.60 -9.94 -19.08
CA ARG A 132 -7.02 -9.45 -20.33
C ARG A 132 -5.49 -9.44 -20.32
N LEU A 133 -4.89 -8.88 -19.27
CA LEU A 133 -3.44 -8.76 -19.13
C LEU A 133 -3.02 -9.29 -17.77
N SER A 134 -1.96 -10.08 -17.73
CA SER A 134 -1.26 -10.43 -16.50
C SER A 134 0.09 -9.71 -16.45
N ILE A 135 0.40 -9.14 -15.30
CA ILE A 135 1.69 -8.52 -14.99
C ILE A 135 2.25 -9.22 -13.77
N THR A 136 3.43 -9.81 -13.88
CA THR A 136 4.07 -10.56 -12.79
C THR A 136 5.39 -9.91 -12.40
N HIS A 137 5.61 -9.79 -11.10
CA HIS A 137 6.86 -9.31 -10.51
C HIS A 137 7.92 -10.40 -10.55
N ASP A 138 9.05 -10.15 -11.20
CA ASP A 138 10.16 -11.12 -11.33
C ASP A 138 11.40 -10.73 -10.49
N GLY A 139 11.26 -9.73 -9.62
CA GLY A 139 12.33 -9.10 -8.86
C GLY A 139 12.72 -7.76 -9.48
N ASP A 140 13.67 -7.81 -10.41
CA ASP A 140 14.26 -6.66 -11.13
C ASP A 140 13.54 -6.31 -12.44
N ALA A 141 12.43 -6.99 -12.74
CA ALA A 141 11.71 -6.89 -13.99
C ALA A 141 10.22 -7.20 -13.81
N LEU A 142 9.45 -6.87 -14.85
CA LEU A 142 8.05 -7.22 -14.98
C LEU A 142 7.83 -8.17 -16.15
N ILE A 143 7.03 -9.21 -15.94
CA ILE A 143 6.62 -10.13 -16.99
C ILE A 143 5.17 -9.84 -17.38
N PHE A 144 4.98 -9.45 -18.63
CA PHE A 144 3.70 -9.17 -19.25
C PHE A 144 3.22 -10.40 -20.03
N ASN A 145 1.94 -10.72 -19.89
CA ASN A 145 1.34 -11.84 -20.59
C ASN A 145 -0.09 -11.49 -21.00
N SER A 146 -0.37 -11.53 -22.30
CA SER A 146 -1.75 -11.47 -22.77
C SER A 146 -2.50 -12.73 -22.32
N LEU A 147 -3.74 -12.54 -21.87
CA LEU A 147 -4.64 -13.63 -21.51
C LEU A 147 -5.76 -13.82 -22.54
N VAL A 148 -5.72 -13.05 -23.64
CA VAL A 148 -6.67 -13.08 -24.75
C VAL A 148 -5.93 -13.11 -26.09
N SER A 149 -6.55 -13.71 -27.12
CA SER A 149 -5.91 -13.91 -28.43
C SER A 149 -5.92 -12.67 -29.34
N ASP A 150 -6.85 -11.73 -29.12
CA ASP A 150 -7.06 -10.50 -29.89
C ASP A 150 -6.74 -9.24 -29.05
N ALA A 151 -5.59 -9.29 -28.38
CA ALA A 151 -5.33 -8.43 -27.23
C ALA A 151 -5.10 -6.95 -27.58
N GLU A 152 -4.58 -6.61 -28.76
CA GLU A 152 -4.20 -5.23 -29.13
C GLU A 152 -3.60 -4.44 -27.94
N ILE A 153 -2.68 -5.08 -27.21
CA ILE A 153 -2.03 -4.52 -26.02
C ILE A 153 -0.70 -3.94 -26.49
N HIS A 154 -0.58 -2.63 -26.43
CA HIS A 154 0.65 -1.94 -26.79
C HIS A 154 1.41 -1.56 -25.53
N LEU A 155 2.67 -1.95 -25.47
CA LEU A 155 3.61 -1.58 -24.42
C LEU A 155 4.58 -0.55 -25.00
N THR A 156 4.69 0.61 -24.37
CA THR A 156 5.61 1.66 -24.81
C THR A 156 6.41 2.14 -23.61
N SER A 157 7.73 2.26 -23.73
CA SER A 157 8.52 2.90 -22.68
C SER A 157 8.18 4.38 -22.63
N LEU A 158 7.88 4.87 -21.43
CA LEU A 158 7.65 6.29 -21.16
C LEU A 158 8.99 6.93 -20.76
N SER A 159 9.90 7.01 -21.72
CA SER A 159 11.20 7.68 -21.56
C SER A 159 11.09 9.22 -21.60
N HIS A 160 9.88 9.78 -21.69
CA HIS A 160 9.64 11.22 -21.51
C HIS A 160 9.83 11.64 -20.05
N GLN A 161 11.10 11.89 -19.71
CA GLN A 161 11.65 12.16 -18.38
C GLN A 161 10.84 13.18 -17.55
N ARG A 162 10.33 14.25 -18.17
CA ARG A 162 9.78 15.39 -17.43
C ARG A 162 8.55 15.08 -16.57
N LYS A 163 7.52 14.44 -17.12
CA LYS A 163 6.29 14.10 -16.35
C LYS A 163 6.61 13.07 -15.26
N MET A 164 7.63 12.23 -15.45
CA MET A 164 8.05 11.22 -14.48
C MET A 164 8.85 11.83 -13.33
N GLU A 165 9.78 12.73 -13.65
CA GLU A 165 10.51 13.52 -12.65
C GLU A 165 9.54 14.32 -11.79
N GLU A 166 8.52 14.94 -12.39
CA GLU A 166 7.46 15.66 -11.68
C GLU A 166 6.71 14.75 -10.69
N MET A 167 6.40 13.51 -11.07
CA MET A 167 5.72 12.55 -10.19
C MET A 167 6.59 12.07 -9.05
N VAL A 168 7.82 11.66 -9.35
CA VAL A 168 8.77 11.18 -8.33
C VAL A 168 9.05 12.32 -7.35
N GLU A 169 9.27 13.54 -7.85
CA GLU A 169 9.49 14.72 -7.02
C GLU A 169 8.26 15.08 -6.20
N ARG A 170 7.05 14.97 -6.79
CA ARG A 170 5.81 15.17 -6.05
C ARG A 170 5.68 14.17 -4.90
N ARG A 171 5.88 12.88 -5.16
CA ARG A 171 5.83 11.87 -4.10
C ARG A 171 6.87 12.16 -3.02
N ARG A 172 8.10 12.49 -3.39
CA ARG A 172 9.14 12.90 -2.43
C ARG A 172 8.71 14.11 -1.61
N ASN A 173 8.05 15.09 -2.20
CA ASN A 173 7.55 16.25 -1.49
C ASN A 173 6.41 15.88 -0.54
N GLN A 174 5.50 15.00 -0.94
CA GLN A 174 4.48 14.48 -0.02
C GLN A 174 5.09 13.72 1.15
N LEU A 175 6.14 12.92 0.92
CA LEU A 175 6.87 12.25 1.98
C LEU A 175 7.58 13.23 2.92
N LYS A 176 8.14 14.33 2.41
CA LYS A 176 8.68 15.42 3.25
C LYS A 176 7.59 16.08 4.10
N ILE A 177 6.39 16.28 3.55
CA ILE A 177 5.23 16.81 4.27
C ILE A 177 4.81 15.85 5.39
N ILE A 178 4.65 14.56 5.09
CA ILE A 178 4.31 13.52 6.06
C ILE A 178 5.36 13.46 7.18
N ARG A 179 6.64 13.48 6.83
CA ARG A 179 7.76 13.55 7.78
C ARG A 179 7.67 14.80 8.67
N GLY A 180 7.35 15.95 8.09
CA GLY A 180 7.16 17.21 8.81
C GLY A 180 5.94 17.18 9.76
N LEU A 181 4.84 16.58 9.32
CA LEU A 181 3.63 16.36 10.12
C LEU A 181 3.92 15.45 11.32
N TYR A 182 4.68 14.39 11.09
CA TYR A 182 5.09 13.46 12.14
C TYR A 182 6.02 14.10 13.17
N GLY A 183 6.83 15.09 12.76
CA GLY A 183 7.73 15.85 13.62
C GLY A 183 9.19 15.43 13.53
N GLY A 184 9.57 14.59 12.55
CA GLY A 184 10.94 14.08 12.44
C GLY A 184 11.04 12.79 11.66
N SER A 185 12.03 11.95 11.99
CA SER A 185 12.15 10.60 11.43
C SER A 185 10.89 9.77 11.69
N ILE A 186 10.49 8.94 10.73
CA ILE A 186 9.32 8.06 10.85
C ILE A 186 9.75 6.80 11.62
N GLU A 187 9.89 6.97 12.93
CA GLU A 187 10.28 5.98 13.92
C GLU A 187 9.36 6.14 15.15
N PRO A 188 9.13 5.10 15.97
CA PRO A 188 8.29 5.23 17.16
C PRO A 188 8.65 6.46 18.00
N LEU A 189 7.64 7.27 18.37
CA LEU A 189 7.84 8.46 19.19
C LEU A 189 8.45 8.11 20.54
N ALA A 190 9.23 9.04 21.10
CA ALA A 190 9.73 8.92 22.46
C ALA A 190 8.55 8.77 23.46
N PRO A 191 8.69 7.99 24.55
CA PRO A 191 7.59 7.69 25.47
C PRO A 191 6.76 8.88 25.93
N ALA A 192 7.40 9.98 26.34
CA ALA A 192 6.71 11.18 26.82
C ALA A 192 5.92 11.89 25.71
N GLU A 193 6.44 11.87 24.48
CA GLU A 193 5.79 12.47 23.31
C GLU A 193 4.62 11.59 22.84
N ALA A 194 4.79 10.26 22.86
CA ALA A 194 3.73 9.31 22.56
C ALA A 194 2.55 9.47 23.52
N LEU A 195 2.82 9.54 24.83
CA LEU A 195 1.78 9.71 25.85
C LEU A 195 1.03 11.03 25.68
N SER A 196 1.74 12.13 25.50
CA SER A 196 1.09 13.44 25.30
C SER A 196 0.29 13.51 24.00
N THR A 197 0.77 12.87 22.93
CA THR A 197 0.04 12.73 21.65
C THR A 197 -1.25 11.94 21.85
N LEU A 198 -1.19 10.79 22.52
CA LEU A 198 -2.33 9.93 22.80
C LEU A 198 -3.39 10.62 23.67
N GLN A 199 -2.97 11.31 24.73
CA GLN A 199 -3.85 12.10 25.59
C GLN A 199 -4.59 13.18 24.80
N ALA A 200 -3.86 13.93 23.96
CA ALA A 200 -4.46 14.98 23.13
C ALA A 200 -5.46 14.40 22.11
N VAL A 201 -5.19 13.21 21.54
CA VAL A 201 -6.17 12.54 20.67
C VAL A 201 -7.40 12.09 21.46
N ASN A 202 -7.23 11.51 22.66
CA ASN A 202 -8.36 11.12 23.49
C ASN A 202 -9.28 12.32 23.82
N GLU A 203 -8.71 13.50 24.06
CA GLU A 203 -9.48 14.74 24.23
C GLU A 203 -10.29 15.11 22.98
N ILE A 204 -9.71 14.96 21.78
CA ILE A 204 -10.43 15.16 20.52
C ILE A 204 -11.57 14.15 20.38
N LEU A 205 -11.32 12.87 20.68
CA LEU A 205 -12.31 11.80 20.48
C LEU A 205 -13.55 11.91 21.39
N GLU A 206 -13.42 12.54 22.56
CA GLU A 206 -14.56 12.82 23.46
C GLU A 206 -15.59 13.78 22.83
N THR A 207 -15.14 14.62 21.89
CA THR A 207 -15.96 15.61 21.18
C THR A 207 -15.76 15.53 19.67
N ASP A 208 -15.56 14.30 19.16
CA ASP A 208 -15.09 14.10 17.80
C ASP A 208 -16.01 14.76 16.77
N ALA A 209 -15.40 15.30 15.72
CA ALA A 209 -16.12 15.96 14.66
C ALA A 209 -17.14 15.00 14.04
N TYR A 210 -18.36 15.51 13.80
CA TYR A 210 -19.45 14.75 13.19
C TYR A 210 -19.91 13.53 13.98
N ARG A 211 -19.58 13.44 15.27
CA ARG A 211 -19.97 12.32 16.12
C ARG A 211 -21.09 12.74 17.08
N PRO A 212 -22.33 12.29 16.87
CA PRO A 212 -23.41 12.54 17.81
C PRO A 212 -23.10 11.95 19.19
N VAL A 213 -23.61 12.61 20.23
CA VAL A 213 -23.56 12.08 21.59
C VAL A 213 -24.71 11.10 21.83
N ASP A 214 -24.49 10.11 22.69
CA ASP A 214 -25.51 9.19 23.16
C ASP A 214 -26.41 9.82 24.23
N GLY A 215 -27.40 9.06 24.72
CA GLY A 215 -28.32 9.52 25.77
C GLY A 215 -27.66 9.85 27.12
N ARG A 216 -26.37 9.53 27.31
CA ARG A 216 -25.56 9.87 28.49
C ARG A 216 -24.66 11.09 28.26
N GLY A 217 -24.74 11.72 27.09
CA GLY A 217 -23.86 12.82 26.70
C GLY A 217 -22.44 12.39 26.38
N LYS A 218 -22.21 11.11 26.10
CA LYS A 218 -20.91 10.54 25.70
C LYS A 218 -20.84 10.37 24.19
N PRO A 219 -19.65 10.40 23.57
CA PRO A 219 -19.52 10.20 22.12
C PRO A 219 -20.13 8.85 21.71
N GLY A 220 -21.03 8.87 20.74
CA GLY A 220 -21.78 7.68 20.29
C GLY A 220 -20.94 6.71 19.46
N GLY A 221 -21.56 5.62 19.00
CA GLY A 221 -20.86 4.61 18.19
C GLY A 221 -20.72 4.94 16.69
N ILE A 222 -21.28 6.06 16.23
CA ILE A 222 -21.43 6.40 14.81
C ILE A 222 -20.82 7.77 14.54
N VAL A 223 -20.08 7.90 13.44
CA VAL A 223 -19.66 9.19 12.85
C VAL A 223 -20.50 9.47 11.60
N GLU A 224 -21.05 10.67 11.48
CA GLU A 224 -21.97 11.07 10.40
C GLU A 224 -21.32 12.09 9.47
N LEU A 225 -20.59 11.62 8.46
CA LEU A 225 -19.84 12.51 7.57
C LEU A 225 -20.75 13.29 6.60
N PRO A 226 -20.40 14.55 6.30
CA PRO A 226 -21.06 15.30 5.24
C PRO A 226 -20.86 14.67 3.86
N GLY A 227 -21.92 14.52 3.07
CA GLY A 227 -21.87 13.97 1.70
C GLY A 227 -20.99 14.73 0.68
N LYS A 228 -20.48 15.90 1.04
CA LYS A 228 -19.54 16.67 0.21
C LYS A 228 -18.09 16.19 0.32
N LEU A 229 -17.76 15.36 1.32
CA LEU A 229 -16.41 14.86 1.53
C LEU A 229 -16.17 13.63 0.65
N ILE A 230 -15.03 13.60 -0.04
CA ILE A 230 -14.58 12.44 -0.79
C ILE A 230 -14.06 11.39 0.20
N PRO A 231 -14.66 10.19 0.28
CA PRO A 231 -14.19 9.17 1.20
C PRO A 231 -12.90 8.51 0.69
N ILE A 232 -11.95 8.33 1.60
CA ILE A 232 -10.75 7.53 1.44
C ILE A 232 -10.84 6.41 2.46
N ILE A 233 -11.24 5.22 2.03
CA ILE A 233 -11.45 4.08 2.91
C ILE A 233 -10.22 3.18 2.87
N ILE A 234 -9.61 2.94 4.03
CA ILE A 234 -8.47 2.06 4.22
C ILE A 234 -8.92 0.88 5.08
N GLY A 235 -8.80 -0.34 4.55
CA GLY A 235 -9.02 -1.57 5.31
C GLY A 235 -7.88 -1.88 6.28
N ASP A 236 -7.78 -3.15 6.68
CA ASP A 236 -6.79 -3.61 7.66
C ASP A 236 -5.37 -3.25 7.23
N LEU A 237 -4.62 -2.63 8.14
CA LEU A 237 -3.21 -2.30 7.89
C LEU A 237 -2.27 -3.33 8.52
N HIS A 238 -2.63 -3.98 9.63
CA HIS A 238 -1.80 -4.99 10.32
C HIS A 238 -0.33 -4.58 10.40
N ALA A 239 -0.09 -3.39 10.94
CA ALA A 239 1.22 -2.77 11.12
C ALA A 239 2.07 -2.61 9.84
N GLN A 240 1.48 -2.72 8.65
CA GLN A 240 2.15 -2.45 7.38
C GLN A 240 2.28 -0.93 7.15
N VAL A 241 3.19 -0.30 7.89
CA VAL A 241 3.46 1.16 7.87
C VAL A 241 3.69 1.68 6.44
N ASP A 242 4.45 0.92 5.65
CA ASP A 242 4.76 1.28 4.27
C ASP A 242 3.52 1.35 3.37
N ASN A 243 2.47 0.55 3.63
CA ASN A 243 1.20 0.66 2.92
C ASN A 243 0.51 1.99 3.23
N LEU A 244 0.44 2.38 4.51
CA LEU A 244 -0.12 3.68 4.90
C LEU A 244 0.65 4.84 4.27
N LEU A 245 1.98 4.83 4.34
CA LEU A 245 2.82 5.88 3.76
C LEU A 245 2.69 5.94 2.23
N THR A 246 2.55 4.79 1.57
CA THR A 246 2.31 4.72 0.13
C THR A 246 0.97 5.34 -0.24
N LEU A 247 -0.10 5.02 0.49
CA LEU A 247 -1.43 5.59 0.28
C LEU A 247 -1.43 7.12 0.47
N LEU A 248 -0.79 7.62 1.53
CA LEU A 248 -0.75 9.05 1.82
C LEU A 248 0.15 9.82 0.84
N SER A 249 1.23 9.21 0.34
CA SER A 249 2.20 9.91 -0.51
C SER A 249 1.92 9.85 -2.02
N HIS A 250 0.96 9.01 -2.44
CA HIS A 250 0.50 8.97 -3.82
C HIS A 250 -0.66 9.93 -4.08
N ASN A 251 -0.85 10.30 -5.35
CA ASN A 251 -2.00 11.05 -5.86
C ASN A 251 -2.32 12.34 -5.06
N GLY A 252 -3.59 12.78 -5.07
CA GLY A 252 -4.05 13.99 -4.38
C GLY A 252 -4.53 13.77 -2.94
N PHE A 253 -4.12 12.69 -2.27
CA PHE A 253 -4.68 12.28 -0.97
C PHE A 253 -4.41 13.33 0.11
N MET A 254 -3.13 13.63 0.38
CA MET A 254 -2.74 14.60 1.40
C MET A 254 -3.27 16.01 1.11
N GLU A 255 -3.19 16.48 -0.14
CA GLU A 255 -3.72 17.79 -0.48
C GLU A 255 -5.24 17.88 -0.26
N SER A 256 -5.97 16.80 -0.51
CA SER A 256 -7.43 16.75 -0.28
C SER A 256 -7.80 16.75 1.20
N LEU A 257 -6.99 16.12 2.05
CA LEU A 257 -7.14 16.20 3.52
C LEU A 257 -6.84 17.63 4.01
N GLU A 258 -5.75 18.24 3.56
CA GLU A 258 -5.38 19.62 3.93
C GLU A 258 -6.41 20.65 3.49
N GLN A 259 -7.06 20.44 2.34
CA GLN A 259 -8.12 21.31 1.83
C GLN A 259 -9.49 21.04 2.47
N GLY A 260 -9.60 20.03 3.34
CA GLY A 260 -10.87 19.64 3.96
C GLY A 260 -11.90 19.10 2.96
N LYS A 261 -11.44 18.55 1.83
CA LYS A 261 -12.28 18.00 0.75
C LYS A 261 -12.49 16.50 0.84
N ALA A 262 -11.64 15.80 1.59
CA ALA A 262 -11.70 14.37 1.76
C ALA A 262 -11.76 13.96 3.24
N ALA A 263 -12.23 12.76 3.49
CA ALA A 263 -12.19 12.10 4.79
C ALA A 263 -11.45 10.77 4.66
N LEU A 264 -10.34 10.63 5.39
CA LEU A 264 -9.65 9.38 5.61
C LEU A 264 -10.35 8.58 6.70
N ILE A 265 -10.73 7.35 6.37
CA ILE A 265 -11.44 6.42 7.24
C ILE A 265 -10.63 5.12 7.27
N ILE A 266 -10.03 4.81 8.42
CA ILE A 266 -9.31 3.56 8.64
C ILE A 266 -10.27 2.61 9.38
N LEU A 267 -10.51 1.42 8.80
CA LEU A 267 -11.55 0.47 9.21
C LEU A 267 -11.23 -0.37 10.46
N GLY A 268 -10.23 0.02 11.23
CA GLY A 268 -9.71 -0.76 12.35
C GLY A 268 -8.49 -1.59 11.96
N ASP A 269 -8.07 -2.46 12.88
CA ASP A 269 -7.04 -3.49 12.67
C ASP A 269 -5.74 -2.93 12.08
N ALA A 270 -5.36 -1.73 12.55
CA ALA A 270 -4.12 -1.10 12.12
C ALA A 270 -2.87 -1.72 12.76
N VAL A 271 -3.04 -2.36 13.92
CA VAL A 271 -1.95 -3.00 14.70
C VAL A 271 -1.89 -4.51 14.45
N HIS A 272 -0.87 -5.15 15.02
CA HIS A 272 -0.60 -6.59 14.95
C HIS A 272 -0.22 -7.04 13.53
N SER A 273 1.08 -7.14 13.25
CA SER A 273 1.56 -7.66 11.97
C SER A 273 1.05 -9.08 11.74
N GLU A 274 0.58 -9.36 10.52
CA GLU A 274 0.21 -10.70 10.06
C GLU A 274 1.24 -11.30 9.10
N MET A 275 2.38 -10.63 8.94
CA MET A 275 3.42 -11.10 8.04
C MET A 275 4.17 -12.29 8.64
N ASP A 276 4.51 -13.25 7.78
CA ASP A 276 5.29 -14.42 8.17
C ASP A 276 6.57 -14.00 8.91
N GLY A 277 6.75 -14.50 10.13
CA GLY A 277 7.90 -14.20 10.98
C GLY A 277 7.84 -12.86 11.72
N GLN A 278 6.74 -12.11 11.61
CA GLN A 278 6.55 -10.81 12.29
C GLN A 278 5.39 -10.79 13.29
N LEU A 279 4.72 -11.93 13.53
CA LEU A 279 3.54 -12.00 14.40
C LEU A 279 3.79 -11.50 15.85
N GLU A 280 5.02 -11.59 16.34
CA GLU A 280 5.42 -11.18 17.69
C GLU A 280 6.01 -9.77 17.75
N GLU A 281 6.23 -9.13 16.61
CA GLU A 281 6.88 -7.82 16.49
C GLU A 281 5.87 -6.69 16.75
N MET A 282 6.23 -5.71 17.58
CA MET A 282 5.31 -4.68 18.06
C MET A 282 5.77 -3.24 17.78
N ASP A 283 7.02 -3.01 17.37
CA ASP A 283 7.54 -1.67 17.04
C ASP A 283 6.80 -1.09 15.84
N SER A 284 6.50 -1.90 14.82
CA SER A 284 5.67 -1.47 13.68
C SER A 284 4.25 -1.09 14.09
N SER A 285 3.68 -1.77 15.09
CA SER A 285 2.36 -1.45 15.66
C SER A 285 2.40 -0.14 16.47
N LEU A 286 3.48 0.09 17.23
CA LEU A 286 3.71 1.35 17.93
C LEU A 286 3.86 2.52 16.95
N LEU A 287 4.67 2.35 15.90
CA LEU A 287 4.84 3.34 14.85
C LEU A 287 3.54 3.63 14.09
N MET A 288 2.79 2.59 13.72
CA MET A 288 1.49 2.74 13.09
C MET A 288 0.53 3.56 13.97
N THR A 289 0.49 3.24 15.27
CA THR A 289 -0.32 3.97 16.25
C THR A 289 0.07 5.44 16.27
N ASP A 290 1.36 5.76 16.38
CA ASP A 290 1.84 7.15 16.41
C ASP A 290 1.47 7.93 15.14
N LEU A 291 1.59 7.28 13.97
CA LEU A 291 1.22 7.88 12.69
C LEU A 291 -0.27 8.21 12.63
N ILE A 292 -1.13 7.28 13.04
CA ILE A 292 -2.59 7.49 13.06
C ILE A 292 -2.95 8.61 14.04
N LEU A 293 -2.36 8.62 15.23
CA LEU A 293 -2.61 9.66 16.24
C LEU A 293 -2.17 11.04 15.73
N ARG A 294 -0.99 11.14 15.10
CA ARG A 294 -0.50 12.40 14.50
C ARG A 294 -1.40 12.89 13.36
N LEU A 295 -1.90 11.99 12.52
CA LEU A 295 -2.87 12.33 11.49
C LEU A 295 -4.17 12.85 12.10
N LYS A 296 -4.68 12.22 13.16
CA LYS A 296 -5.88 12.66 13.87
C LYS A 296 -5.70 14.05 14.51
N LEU A 297 -4.56 14.29 15.17
CA LEU A 297 -4.24 15.61 15.74
C LEU A 297 -4.19 16.69 14.65
N ARG A 298 -3.60 16.36 13.49
CA ARG A 298 -3.46 17.32 12.39
C ARG A 298 -4.77 17.61 11.69
N PHE A 299 -5.61 16.59 11.50
CA PHE A 299 -6.82 16.63 10.70
C PHE A 299 -8.03 16.10 11.46
N PRO A 300 -8.44 16.72 12.58
CA PRO A 300 -9.47 16.18 13.46
C PRO A 300 -10.83 16.03 12.79
N GLN A 301 -11.09 16.79 11.73
CA GLN A 301 -12.34 16.76 10.94
C GLN A 301 -12.22 15.93 9.64
N GLN A 302 -11.06 15.36 9.34
CA GLN A 302 -10.84 14.61 8.10
C GLN A 302 -10.27 13.21 8.35
N VAL A 303 -9.74 12.89 9.53
CA VAL A 303 -9.19 11.58 9.85
C VAL A 303 -10.06 10.89 10.90
N PHE A 304 -10.51 9.69 10.58
CA PHE A 304 -11.36 8.86 11.40
C PHE A 304 -10.78 7.44 11.46
N TYR A 305 -10.65 6.92 12.67
CA TYR A 305 -10.27 5.53 12.92
C TYR A 305 -11.44 4.86 13.63
N ILE A 306 -11.98 3.79 13.06
CA ILE A 306 -13.03 3.00 13.71
C ILE A 306 -12.42 1.78 14.38
N ARG A 307 -13.17 1.20 15.32
CA ARG A 307 -12.73 0.07 16.12
C ARG A 307 -12.78 -1.23 15.32
N GLY A 308 -11.63 -1.83 15.06
CA GLY A 308 -11.51 -3.20 14.60
C GLY A 308 -11.51 -4.21 15.75
N ASN A 309 -11.49 -5.50 15.43
CA ASN A 309 -11.43 -6.56 16.44
C ASN A 309 -10.03 -6.71 17.07
N HIS A 310 -8.97 -6.24 16.40
CA HIS A 310 -7.61 -6.18 16.95
C HIS A 310 -7.39 -4.94 17.82
N ASP A 311 -8.32 -3.98 17.84
CA ASP A 311 -8.25 -2.72 18.61
C ASP A 311 -8.74 -2.90 20.05
N SER A 312 -8.09 -3.83 20.77
CA SER A 312 -8.27 -4.05 22.20
C SER A 312 -7.11 -4.85 22.80
N PHE A 313 -7.08 -4.95 24.13
CA PHE A 313 -6.21 -5.89 24.85
C PHE A 313 -6.91 -7.21 25.19
N SER A 314 -7.97 -7.58 24.44
CA SER A 314 -8.70 -8.82 24.70
C SER A 314 -7.81 -10.05 24.53
N SER A 315 -7.87 -10.99 25.48
CA SER A 315 -7.15 -12.28 25.39
C SER A 315 -7.58 -13.14 24.20
N ASP A 316 -8.71 -12.81 23.57
CA ASP A 316 -9.26 -13.50 22.40
C ASP A 316 -8.56 -13.12 21.09
N ILE A 317 -7.62 -12.18 21.11
CA ILE A 317 -6.81 -11.83 19.94
C ILE A 317 -5.58 -12.75 19.89
N PHE A 318 -5.68 -13.79 19.06
CA PHE A 318 -4.64 -14.78 18.83
C PHE A 318 -4.50 -15.09 17.34
N LYS A 319 -3.27 -15.30 16.88
CA LYS A 319 -2.99 -15.70 15.50
C LYS A 319 -1.92 -16.79 15.46
N ALA A 320 -2.24 -17.92 14.83
CA ALA A 320 -1.30 -19.04 14.67
C ALA A 320 -0.61 -19.50 15.98
N GLY A 321 -1.31 -19.42 17.12
CA GLY A 321 -0.77 -19.77 18.44
C GLY A 321 -0.02 -18.65 19.17
N VAL A 322 0.14 -17.49 18.53
CA VAL A 322 0.71 -16.28 19.12
C VAL A 322 -0.40 -15.46 19.78
N ALA A 323 -0.27 -15.20 21.08
CA ALA A 323 -1.17 -14.33 21.84
C ALA A 323 -0.81 -12.86 21.62
N GLN A 324 -1.19 -12.31 20.46
CA GLN A 324 -0.78 -10.97 20.01
C GLN A 324 -1.25 -9.87 20.97
N SER A 325 -2.44 -9.98 21.56
CA SER A 325 -2.90 -8.99 22.55
C SER A 325 -2.03 -8.91 23.80
N LEU A 326 -1.55 -10.05 24.31
CA LEU A 326 -0.66 -10.06 25.47
C LEU A 326 0.70 -9.42 25.15
N MET A 327 1.22 -9.67 23.95
CA MET A 327 2.45 -9.03 23.48
C MET A 327 2.26 -7.53 23.29
N TRP A 328 1.10 -7.13 22.74
CA TRP A 328 0.74 -5.74 22.55
C TRP A 328 0.57 -4.98 23.86
N GLU A 329 -0.17 -5.55 24.83
CA GLU A 329 -0.33 -4.97 26.17
C GLU A 329 1.03 -4.77 26.85
N ARG A 330 1.93 -5.75 26.74
CA ARG A 330 3.30 -5.64 27.26
C ARG A 330 4.08 -4.54 26.55
N ALA A 331 4.07 -4.48 25.23
CA ALA A 331 4.80 -3.47 24.46
C ALA A 331 4.31 -2.05 24.79
N VAL A 332 2.99 -1.86 24.90
CA VAL A 332 2.36 -0.58 25.31
C VAL A 332 2.80 -0.21 26.74
N ASN A 333 2.77 -1.16 27.67
CA ASN A 333 3.18 -0.92 29.05
C ASN A 333 4.70 -0.68 29.21
N GLU A 334 5.54 -1.41 28.46
CA GLU A 334 7.00 -1.20 28.45
C GLU A 334 7.36 0.16 27.86
N ARG A 335 6.61 0.62 26.86
CA ARG A 335 6.82 1.92 26.23
C ARG A 335 6.62 3.08 27.20
N GLY A 336 5.48 3.12 27.90
CA GLY A 336 5.06 4.31 28.64
C GLY A 336 4.48 4.07 30.03
N GLY A 337 4.58 2.84 30.54
CA GLY A 337 4.04 2.43 31.84
C GLY A 337 2.52 2.36 31.88
N GLU A 338 2.00 2.25 33.11
CA GLU A 338 0.56 2.10 33.38
C GLU A 338 -0.26 3.27 32.85
N ASP A 339 0.28 4.49 32.89
CA ASP A 339 -0.42 5.69 32.38
C ASP A 339 -0.65 5.60 30.87
N TYR A 340 0.35 5.15 30.11
CA TYR A 340 0.22 4.98 28.67
C TYR A 340 -0.74 3.82 28.33
N LEU A 341 -0.64 2.69 29.05
CA LEU A 341 -1.58 1.58 28.88
C LEU A 341 -3.03 2.01 29.14
N LYS A 342 -3.26 2.78 30.20
CA LYS A 342 -4.58 3.31 30.54
C LYS A 342 -5.13 4.24 29.46
N GLU A 343 -4.32 5.16 28.95
CA GLU A 343 -4.75 6.06 27.88
C GLU A 343 -4.95 5.31 26.55
N MET A 344 -4.21 4.22 26.30
CA MET A 344 -4.42 3.39 25.11
C MET A 344 -5.73 2.60 25.21
N ASN A 345 -6.06 2.07 26.39
CA ASN A 345 -7.36 1.43 26.60
C ASN A 345 -8.50 2.44 26.45
N ARG A 346 -8.34 3.66 26.99
CA ARG A 346 -9.30 4.75 26.79
C ARG A 346 -9.46 5.11 25.32
N PHE A 347 -8.37 5.14 24.55
CA PHE A 347 -8.41 5.37 23.11
C PHE A 347 -9.28 4.34 22.40
N TYR A 348 -9.05 3.04 22.66
CA TYR A 348 -9.88 1.97 22.09
C TYR A 348 -11.35 2.06 22.48
N ASP A 349 -11.65 2.43 23.72
CA ASP A 349 -13.03 2.63 24.19
C ASP A 349 -13.70 3.87 23.57
N LEU A 350 -12.90 4.85 23.15
CA LEU A 350 -13.38 6.02 22.45
C LEU A 350 -13.54 5.79 20.95
N LEU A 351 -13.04 4.72 20.33
CA LEU A 351 -13.20 4.54 18.89
C LEU A 351 -14.68 4.33 18.49
N PRO A 352 -15.18 4.99 17.43
CA PRO A 352 -16.49 4.67 16.85
C PRO A 352 -16.48 3.29 16.18
N TYR A 353 -17.67 2.75 15.90
CA TYR A 353 -17.83 1.44 15.24
C TYR A 353 -18.22 1.56 13.77
N LEU A 354 -18.83 2.69 13.38
CA LEU A 354 -19.37 2.90 12.03
C LEU A 354 -19.17 4.34 11.58
N VAL A 355 -18.93 4.51 10.30
CA VAL A 355 -18.98 5.79 9.61
C VAL A 355 -20.09 5.76 8.57
N ILE A 356 -20.99 6.73 8.62
CA ILE A 356 -22.08 6.86 7.64
C ILE A 356 -22.00 8.19 6.92
N SER A 357 -22.43 8.19 5.66
CA SER A 357 -22.65 9.37 4.83
C SER A 357 -23.91 9.16 3.99
N SER A 358 -24.32 10.16 3.21
CA SER A 358 -25.42 10.01 2.24
C SER A 358 -25.16 8.93 1.20
N ASP A 359 -23.89 8.66 0.89
CA ASP A 359 -23.48 7.86 -0.28
C ASP A 359 -22.81 6.53 0.10
N PHE A 360 -22.44 6.32 1.36
CA PHE A 360 -21.78 5.10 1.80
C PHE A 360 -21.96 4.81 3.29
N ILE A 361 -21.67 3.56 3.65
CA ILE A 361 -21.50 3.08 5.03
C ILE A 361 -20.15 2.36 5.07
N ALA A 362 -19.36 2.65 6.10
CA ALA A 362 -18.04 2.09 6.33
C ALA A 362 -17.92 1.59 7.77
#